data_AF-A0A1C6WBX6-F1
#
_entry.id   AF-A0A1C6WBX6-F1
#
_cell.length_a   1.000
_cell.length_b   1.000
_cell.length_c   1.000
_cell.angle_alpha   90.00
_cell.angle_beta   90.00
_cell.angle_gamma   90.00
#
_symmetry.space_group_name_H-M   'P 1'
#
loop_
_entity.id
_entity.type
_entity.pdbx_description
1 polymer ?
#
loop_
_entity_poly.entity_id
_entity_poly.type
_entity_poly.pdbx_seq_one_letter_code
_entity_poly.pdbx_strand_id
1 'polypeptide(L)'
;DKAIIAMTSVDIFDANPSSKDPKNPIVKKADSFCGFVNPEDYILCKEYKKIYVNLAGYLIEKKGDDLEITYIESINGYSTI
;
A
#
# COMPACT_ATOMS: atom_id res chain seq x y z
N ASP A 1 -3.48 25.69 -3.35
CA ASP A 1 -4.04 24.65 -2.45
C ASP A 1 -3.33 23.34 -2.64
N LYS A 2 -3.30 22.51 -1.60
CA LYS A 2 -2.68 21.18 -1.64
C LYS A 2 -3.62 20.16 -1.02
N ALA A 3 -3.71 19.00 -1.65
CA ALA A 3 -4.35 17.82 -1.11
C ALA A 3 -3.37 16.66 -1.17
N ILE A 4 -3.44 15.79 -0.16
CA ILE A 4 -2.64 14.57 -0.09
C ILE A 4 -3.61 13.40 0.03
N ILE A 5 -3.45 12.43 -0.85
CA ILE A 5 -4.06 11.11 -0.71
C ILE A 5 -2.93 10.17 -0.35
N ALA A 6 -3.00 9.52 0.80
CA ALA A 6 -1.99 8.57 1.26
C ALA A 6 -2.65 7.25 1.63
N MET A 7 -2.05 6.16 1.18
CA MET A 7 -2.50 4.80 1.41
C MET A 7 -1.33 3.89 1.73
N THR A 8 -1.61 2.81 2.44
CA THR A 8 -0.60 1.84 2.87
C THR A 8 -1.25 0.47 3.05
N SER A 9 -0.49 -0.60 2.84
CA SER A 9 -1.00 -1.94 3.15
C SER A 9 -1.10 -2.12 4.66
N VAL A 10 -2.17 -2.79 5.08
CA VAL A 10 -2.38 -3.22 6.47
C VAL A 10 -2.13 -4.72 6.59
N ASP A 11 -1.99 -5.19 7.82
CA ASP A 11 -1.90 -6.62 8.07
C ASP A 11 -3.29 -7.26 7.88
N ILE A 12 -3.36 -8.20 6.93
CA ILE A 12 -4.59 -8.89 6.56
C ILE A 12 -4.31 -10.38 6.63
N PHE A 13 -5.04 -11.05 7.53
CA PHE A 13 -5.13 -12.50 7.55
C PHE A 13 -5.97 -12.95 6.36
N ASP A 14 -5.30 -13.60 5.40
CA ASP A 14 -5.87 -14.09 4.15
C ASP A 14 -5.84 -15.61 4.04
N ALA A 15 -5.63 -16.32 5.17
CA ALA A 15 -5.52 -17.78 5.23
C ALA A 15 -4.46 -18.41 4.27
N ASN A 16 -3.60 -17.61 3.63
CA ASN A 16 -2.55 -18.10 2.78
C ASN A 16 -1.33 -18.49 3.65
N PRO A 17 -0.94 -19.77 3.70
CA PRO A 17 0.17 -20.21 4.55
C PRO A 17 1.54 -19.66 4.12
N SER A 18 1.63 -19.07 2.92
CA SER A 18 2.83 -18.38 2.44
C SER A 18 2.88 -16.89 2.77
N SER A 19 1.78 -16.32 3.30
CA SER A 19 1.73 -14.94 3.78
C SER A 19 2.68 -14.77 4.96
N LYS A 20 3.58 -13.79 4.84
CA LYS A 20 4.37 -13.28 5.96
C LYS A 20 3.66 -12.06 6.51
N ASP A 21 3.72 -11.91 7.83
CA ASP A 21 3.27 -10.70 8.52
C ASP A 21 4.09 -9.51 8.01
N PRO A 22 3.46 -8.57 7.29
CA PRO A 22 4.16 -7.39 6.81
C PRO A 22 4.49 -6.48 8.00
N LYS A 23 5.70 -5.92 8.01
CA LYS A 23 6.04 -4.82 8.91
C LYS A 23 6.28 -3.57 8.08
N ASN A 24 5.43 -2.57 8.27
CA ASN A 24 5.55 -1.35 7.51
C ASN A 24 6.76 -0.52 7.99
N PRO A 25 7.71 -0.16 7.11
CA PRO A 25 8.87 0.62 7.52
C PRO A 25 8.54 2.09 7.77
N ILE A 26 7.46 2.62 7.17
CA ILE A 26 7.11 4.05 7.17
C ILE A 26 5.93 4.33 8.12
N VAL A 27 4.80 3.65 7.93
CA VAL A 27 3.55 3.88 8.66
C VAL A 27 3.40 2.84 9.79
N LYS A 28 4.10 3.05 10.91
CA LYS A 28 4.09 2.10 12.05
C LYS A 28 2.72 1.80 12.64
N LYS A 29 1.76 2.73 12.52
CA LYS A 29 0.38 2.47 12.96
C LYS A 29 -0.34 1.44 12.08
N ALA A 30 0.07 1.23 10.84
CA ALA A 30 -0.53 0.21 9.98
C ALA A 30 -0.34 -1.20 10.56
N ASP A 31 0.77 -1.44 11.26
CA ASP A 31 1.08 -2.70 11.94
C ASP A 31 0.13 -3.00 13.12
N SER A 32 -0.63 -2.01 13.60
CA SER A 32 -1.60 -2.19 14.69
C SER A 32 -3.00 -2.61 14.21
N PHE A 33 -3.24 -2.53 12.91
CA PHE A 33 -4.48 -2.97 12.30
C PHE A 33 -4.33 -4.40 11.81
N CYS A 34 -5.16 -5.30 12.31
CA CYS A 34 -5.27 -6.66 11.82
C CYS A 34 -6.69 -6.89 11.31
N GLY A 35 -6.83 -7.13 10.00
CA GLY A 35 -8.09 -7.44 9.35
C GLY A 35 -8.18 -8.91 8.95
N PHE A 36 -9.40 -9.44 8.82
CA PHE A 36 -9.67 -10.73 8.21
C PHE A 36 -10.35 -10.52 6.87
N VAL A 37 -9.89 -11.24 5.84
CA VAL A 37 -10.58 -11.32 4.56
C VAL A 37 -10.74 -12.79 4.18
N ASN A 38 -11.88 -13.14 3.58
CA ASN A 38 -12.01 -14.43 2.91
C ASN A 38 -11.42 -14.27 1.50
N PRO A 39 -10.23 -14.83 1.21
CA PRO A 39 -9.60 -14.67 -0.09
C PRO A 39 -10.41 -15.41 -1.17
N GLU A 40 -10.42 -14.85 -2.39
CA GLU A 40 -10.84 -15.61 -3.55
C GLU A 40 -9.73 -16.59 -4.00
N ASP A 41 -10.09 -17.66 -4.70
CA ASP A 41 -9.16 -18.76 -5.04
C ASP A 41 -7.91 -18.29 -5.79
N TYR A 42 -8.00 -17.26 -6.63
CA TYR A 42 -6.84 -16.73 -7.36
C TYR A 42 -5.83 -16.02 -6.44
N ILE A 43 -6.25 -15.51 -5.28
CA ILE A 43 -5.38 -14.89 -4.27
C ILE A 43 -4.55 -15.97 -3.56
N LEU A 44 -5.12 -17.17 -3.44
CA LEU A 44 -4.44 -18.35 -2.90
C LEU A 44 -3.53 -19.05 -3.94
N CYS A 45 -3.68 -18.70 -5.22
CA CYS A 45 -2.87 -19.28 -6.29
C CYS A 45 -1.40 -18.83 -6.17
N LYS A 46 -0.48 -19.79 -6.21
CA LYS A 46 0.97 -19.55 -6.09
C LYS A 46 1.59 -18.83 -7.30
N GLU A 47 0.81 -18.61 -8.35
CA GLU A 47 1.25 -17.90 -9.56
C GLU A 47 1.44 -16.40 -9.32
N TYR A 48 0.77 -15.83 -8.32
CA TYR A 48 0.88 -14.42 -7.98
C TYR A 48 1.70 -14.20 -6.70
N LYS A 49 2.54 -13.17 -6.73
CA LYS A 49 3.31 -12.73 -5.57
C LYS A 49 2.59 -11.59 -4.87
N LYS A 50 2.21 -11.79 -3.61
CA LYS A 50 1.69 -10.72 -2.75
C LYS A 50 2.77 -9.65 -2.55
N ILE A 51 2.41 -8.39 -2.79
CA ILE A 51 3.27 -7.22 -2.57
C ILE A 51 2.62 -6.35 -1.49
N TYR A 52 3.44 -5.85 -0.58
CA TYR A 52 3.02 -4.92 0.45
C TYR A 52 3.52 -3.52 0.12
N VAL A 53 2.59 -2.56 0.16
CA VAL A 53 2.85 -1.14 -0.05
C VAL A 53 3.21 -0.51 1.28
N ASN A 54 4.43 0.02 1.37
CA ASN A 54 4.90 0.77 2.54
C ASN A 54 4.16 2.10 2.63
N LEU A 55 4.09 2.82 1.51
CA LEU A 55 3.36 4.06 1.33
C LEU A 55 3.12 4.27 -0.16
N ALA A 56 1.90 4.63 -0.55
CA ALA A 56 1.61 5.12 -1.88
C ALA A 56 0.65 6.32 -1.79
N GLY A 57 0.64 7.16 -2.79
CA GLY A 57 -0.23 8.32 -2.75
C GLY A 57 0.02 9.35 -3.83
N TYR A 58 -0.73 10.44 -3.70
CA TYR A 58 -0.68 11.58 -4.59
C TYR A 58 -0.54 12.86 -3.78
N LEU A 59 0.41 13.69 -4.18
CA LEU A 59 0.41 15.11 -3.84
C LEU A 59 -0.25 15.85 -5.00
N ILE A 60 -1.36 16.52 -4.72
CA ILE A 60 -2.14 17.27 -5.70
C ILE A 60 -2.01 18.75 -5.35
N GLU A 61 -1.41 19.53 -6.24
CA GLU A 61 -1.15 20.96 -6.02
C GLU A 61 -1.83 21.80 -7.10
N LYS A 62 -2.62 22.79 -6.68
CA LYS A 62 -3.13 23.83 -7.59
C LYS A 62 -2.04 24.89 -7.81
N LYS A 63 -1.64 25.09 -9.07
CA LYS A 63 -0.62 26.05 -9.52
C LYS A 63 -1.27 27.09 -10.44
N GLY A 64 -1.88 28.12 -9.86
CA GLY A 64 -2.67 29.09 -10.63
C GLY A 64 -3.87 28.40 -11.27
N ASP A 65 -3.89 28.38 -12.61
CA ASP A 65 -4.92 27.71 -13.42
C ASP A 65 -4.61 26.24 -13.70
N ASP A 66 -3.39 25.79 -13.37
CA ASP A 66 -2.93 24.41 -13.59
C ASP A 66 -3.07 23.53 -12.35
N LEU A 67 -3.06 22.22 -12.59
CA LEU A 67 -3.02 21.17 -11.57
C LEU A 67 -1.76 20.33 -11.76
N GLU A 68 -0.93 20.26 -10.74
CA GLU A 68 0.23 19.38 -10.68
C GLU A 68 -0.08 18.18 -9.78
N ILE A 69 0.19 16.96 -10.27
CA ILE A 69 -0.04 15.72 -9.53
C ILE A 69 1.27 14.93 -9.52
N THR A 70 1.81 14.72 -8.33
CA THR A 70 2.98 13.87 -8.11
C THR A 70 2.53 12.56 -7.50
N TYR A 71 2.84 11.44 -8.15
CA TYR A 71 2.63 10.11 -7.61
C TYR A 71 3.85 9.68 -6.80
N ILE A 72 3.65 9.03 -5.67
CA ILE A 72 4.73 8.49 -4.85
C ILE A 72 4.35 7.08 -4.47
N GLU A 73 5.29 6.15 -4.60
CA GLU A 73 5.13 4.78 -4.09
C GLU A 73 6.40 4.23 -3.48
N SER A 74 6.22 3.35 -2.49
CA SER A 74 7.28 2.59 -1.86
C SER A 74 6.80 1.18 -1.56
N ILE A 75 7.54 0.20 -2.06
CA ILE A 75 7.41 -1.22 -1.73
C ILE A 75 8.78 -1.73 -1.28
N ASN A 76 8.85 -2.98 -0.82
CA ASN A 76 10.15 -3.54 -0.42
C ASN A 76 11.14 -3.58 -1.60
N GLY A 77 12.26 -2.88 -1.47
CA GLY A 77 13.34 -2.82 -2.47
C GLY A 77 13.10 -1.88 -3.66
N TYR A 78 11.99 -1.14 -3.70
CA TYR A 78 11.67 -0.23 -4.80
C TYR A 78 10.89 0.99 -4.31
N SER A 79 11.22 2.18 -4.80
CA SER A 79 10.50 3.42 -4.51
C SER A 79 10.66 4.40 -5.66
N THR A 80 9.58 5.08 -6.03
CA THR A 80 9.51 5.98 -7.18
C THR A 80 8.68 7.22 -6.84
N ILE A 81 9.06 8.35 -7.44
CA ILE A 81 8.41 9.66 -7.39
C ILE A 81 8.24 10.15 -8.83
#